data_AF-A0AAF0EJT6-F1
#
_entry.id   AF-A0AAF0EJT6-F1
#
_cell.length_a   1.000
_cell.length_b   1.000
_cell.length_c   1.000
_cell.angle_alpha   90.00
_cell.angle_beta   90.00
_cell.angle_gamma   90.00
#
_symmetry.space_group_name_H-M   'P 1'
#
loop_
_entity.id
_entity.type
_entity.pdbx_description
1 polymer ?
#
loop_
_entity_poly.entity_id
_entity_poly.type
_entity_poly.pdbx_seq_one_letter_code
_entity_poly.pdbx_strand_id
1 'polypeptide(L)'
;MRECIFALLETNMRAMYEQVGTWDPHAKKGELQHRTSRFLLVFDKNVQNRTRRRSPRNSAQAGRAQDLLGFVMWRYDVDETNNDDICADPGDDMVEVSYCYEVQVDAAARGRQIGTMMLAILEHLSWKAGMRKVALTLEPFIGGAATSWMQRRQILDKLWIPTISS
;
A
#
# COMPACT_ATOMS: atom_id res chain seq x y z
N MET A 1 -4.17 -1.86 -15.73
CA MET A 1 -4.39 -1.56 -14.29
C MET A 1 -5.89 -1.42 -14.04
N ARG A 2 -6.42 -1.78 -12.86
CA ARG A 2 -7.84 -1.54 -12.55
C ARG A 2 -8.03 -0.07 -12.17
N GLU A 3 -8.96 0.63 -12.84
CA GLU A 3 -9.29 2.05 -12.58
C GLU A 3 -9.60 2.33 -11.10
N CYS A 4 -10.19 1.37 -10.39
CA CYS A 4 -10.49 1.52 -8.96
C CYS A 4 -9.26 1.69 -8.06
N ILE A 5 -8.10 1.15 -8.45
CA ILE A 5 -6.85 1.30 -7.69
C ILE A 5 -6.37 2.74 -7.79
N PHE A 6 -6.32 3.28 -9.01
CA PHE A 6 -5.94 4.68 -9.24
C PHE A 6 -6.94 5.65 -8.60
N ALA A 7 -8.24 5.39 -8.72
CA ALA A 7 -9.26 6.23 -8.09
C ALA A 7 -9.12 6.29 -6.56
N LEU A 8 -8.81 5.17 -5.91
CA LEU A 8 -8.58 5.15 -4.47
C LEU A 8 -7.29 5.91 -4.08
N LEU A 9 -6.20 5.71 -4.85
CA LEU A 9 -4.95 6.46 -4.66
C LEU A 9 -5.18 7.97 -4.81
N GLU A 10 -5.82 8.39 -5.90
CA GLU A 10 -6.14 9.78 -6.18
C GLU A 10 -7.01 10.38 -5.06
N THR A 11 -8.05 9.68 -4.63
CA THR A 11 -8.93 10.14 -3.55
C THR A 11 -8.15 10.37 -2.24
N ASN A 12 -7.22 9.48 -1.90
CA ASN A 12 -6.49 9.55 -0.64
C ASN A 12 -5.33 10.54 -0.66
N MET A 13 -4.59 10.62 -1.77
CA MET A 13 -3.26 11.23 -1.80
C MET A 13 -3.17 12.47 -2.68
N ARG A 14 -4.12 12.73 -3.58
CA ARG A 14 -4.03 13.86 -4.53
C ARG A 14 -3.82 15.19 -3.83
N ALA A 15 -4.65 15.50 -2.83
CA ALA A 15 -4.55 16.76 -2.09
C ALA A 15 -3.18 16.94 -1.41
N MET A 16 -2.59 15.85 -0.91
CA MET A 16 -1.26 15.86 -0.31
C MET A 16 -0.18 16.16 -1.37
N TYR A 17 -0.22 15.45 -2.50
CA TYR A 17 0.75 15.64 -3.58
C TYR A 17 0.62 17.00 -4.29
N GLU A 18 -0.59 17.55 -4.37
CA GLU A 18 -0.83 18.89 -4.93
C GLU A 18 -0.20 19.98 -4.03
N GLN A 19 -0.15 19.79 -2.71
CA GLN A 19 0.47 20.75 -1.79
C GLN A 19 2.00 20.85 -1.97
N VAL A 20 2.66 19.72 -2.25
CA VAL A 20 4.11 19.68 -2.56
C VAL A 20 4.40 19.86 -4.06
N GLY A 21 3.37 19.99 -4.90
CA GLY A 21 3.52 20.25 -6.34
C GLY A 21 4.00 19.05 -7.17
N THR A 22 3.86 17.82 -6.66
CA THR A 22 4.37 16.59 -7.30
C THR A 22 3.27 15.67 -7.83
N TRP A 23 2.00 16.09 -7.79
CA TRP A 23 0.90 15.31 -8.37
C TRP A 23 0.92 15.31 -9.90
N ASP A 24 1.27 14.17 -10.49
CA ASP A 24 1.09 13.88 -11.91
C ASP A 24 0.29 12.57 -12.09
N PRO A 25 -0.98 12.65 -12.56
CA PRO A 25 -1.80 11.48 -12.83
C PRO A 25 -1.18 10.48 -13.82
N HIS A 26 -0.45 10.95 -14.83
CA HIS A 26 0.17 10.09 -15.83
C HIS A 26 1.37 9.37 -15.24
N ALA A 27 2.23 10.08 -14.51
CA ALA A 27 3.36 9.47 -13.80
C ALA A 27 2.87 8.42 -12.79
N LYS A 28 1.88 8.76 -11.96
CA LYS A 28 1.30 7.82 -10.97
C LYS A 28 0.64 6.61 -11.62
N LYS A 29 -0.03 6.80 -12.76
CA LYS A 29 -0.53 5.67 -13.54
C LYS A 29 0.59 4.79 -14.08
N GLY A 30 1.69 5.39 -14.52
CA GLY A 30 2.91 4.69 -14.95
C GLY A 30 3.52 3.86 -13.82
N GLU A 31 3.67 4.43 -12.63
CA GLU A 31 4.19 3.73 -11.43
C GLU A 31 3.36 2.49 -11.09
N LEU A 32 2.03 2.65 -11.07
CA LEU A 32 1.07 1.57 -10.82
C LEU A 32 1.03 0.51 -11.95
N GLN A 33 1.56 0.81 -13.14
CA GLN A 33 1.62 -0.12 -14.28
C GLN A 33 2.97 -0.82 -14.43
N HIS A 34 3.92 -0.55 -13.55
CA HIS A 34 5.25 -1.13 -13.65
C HIS A 34 5.22 -2.66 -13.66
N ARG A 35 6.03 -3.27 -14.54
CA ARG A 35 5.97 -4.71 -14.86
C ARG A 35 6.22 -5.63 -13.67
N THR A 36 7.02 -5.19 -12.70
CA THR A 36 7.37 -5.99 -11.51
C THR A 36 6.43 -5.74 -10.33
N SER A 37 5.49 -4.80 -10.44
CA SER A 37 4.56 -4.48 -9.37
C SER A 37 3.66 -5.65 -9.01
N ARG A 38 3.49 -5.85 -7.71
CA ARG A 38 2.59 -6.83 -7.10
C ARG A 38 1.54 -6.09 -6.31
N PHE A 39 0.36 -6.68 -6.23
CA PHE A 39 -0.79 -6.08 -5.58
C PHE A 39 -1.47 -7.06 -4.64
N LEU A 40 -1.80 -6.58 -3.45
CA LEU A 40 -2.72 -7.22 -2.52
C LEU A 40 -3.97 -6.35 -2.50
N LEU A 41 -5.12 -6.93 -2.84
CA LEU A 41 -6.38 -6.20 -2.98
C LEU A 41 -7.38 -6.72 -1.96
N VAL A 42 -8.04 -5.83 -1.23
CA VAL A 42 -9.12 -6.17 -0.30
C VAL A 42 -10.44 -5.67 -0.88
N PHE A 43 -11.38 -6.59 -1.08
CA PHE A 43 -12.71 -6.27 -1.58
C PHE A 43 -13.81 -6.57 -0.55
N ASP A 44 -14.89 -5.80 -0.60
CA ASP A 44 -16.10 -6.10 0.19
C ASP A 44 -16.85 -7.31 -0.41
N LYS A 45 -16.94 -8.38 0.39
CA LYS A 45 -17.68 -9.60 0.03
C LYS A 45 -19.18 -9.36 -0.19
N ASN A 46 -19.75 -8.35 0.48
CA ASN A 46 -21.19 -8.10 0.44
C ASN A 46 -21.64 -7.48 -0.89
N VAL A 47 -20.76 -6.76 -1.59
CA VAL A 47 -21.07 -6.17 -2.89
C VAL A 47 -20.79 -7.14 -4.03
N GLN A 48 -19.74 -7.97 -3.91
CA GLN A 48 -19.45 -9.03 -4.88
C GLN A 48 -20.59 -10.06 -5.04
N ASN A 49 -21.37 -10.31 -3.98
CA ASN A 49 -22.53 -11.20 -4.05
C ASN A 49 -23.76 -10.56 -4.72
N ARG A 50 -23.89 -9.22 -4.71
CA ARG A 50 -25.01 -8.50 -5.35
C ARG A 50 -24.87 -8.46 -6.87
N THR A 51 -23.65 -8.39 -7.38
CA THR A 51 -23.37 -8.35 -8.83
C THR A 51 -23.59 -9.69 -9.52
N ARG A 52 -23.35 -10.82 -8.83
CA ARG A 52 -23.63 -12.17 -9.37
C ARG A 52 -25.12 -12.49 -9.55
N ARG A 53 -26.02 -11.77 -8.88
CA ARG A 53 -27.48 -11.99 -8.91
C ARG A 53 -28.25 -11.06 -9.86
N ARG A 54 -27.62 -10.06 -10.48
CA ARG A 54 -28.30 -9.11 -11.38
C ARG A 54 -27.91 -9.36 -12.84
N SER A 55 -28.91 -9.63 -13.68
CA SER A 55 -28.78 -9.78 -15.14
C SER A 55 -28.08 -8.58 -15.80
N PRO A 56 -27.38 -8.76 -16.94
CA PRO A 56 -26.36 -7.82 -17.43
C PRO A 56 -26.89 -6.50 -18.03
N ARG A 57 -28.16 -6.14 -17.84
CA ARG A 57 -28.85 -5.34 -18.87
C ARG A 57 -28.98 -3.84 -18.65
N ASN A 58 -28.49 -3.22 -17.56
CA ASN A 58 -28.62 -1.74 -17.40
C ASN A 58 -27.71 -1.10 -16.32
N SER A 59 -26.42 -1.45 -16.22
CA SER A 59 -25.51 -0.82 -15.25
C SER A 59 -24.27 -0.22 -15.90
N ALA A 60 -24.46 0.60 -16.94
CA ALA A 60 -23.35 1.20 -17.68
C ALA A 60 -22.70 2.40 -16.97
N GLN A 61 -23.21 2.93 -15.85
CA GLN A 61 -22.72 4.23 -15.37
C GLN A 61 -22.73 4.54 -13.86
N ALA A 62 -22.74 3.54 -12.96
CA ALA A 62 -22.74 3.84 -11.51
C ALA A 62 -21.91 2.89 -10.59
N GLY A 63 -21.17 1.91 -11.13
CA GLY A 63 -20.71 0.76 -10.33
C GLY A 63 -19.20 0.53 -10.19
N ARG A 64 -18.32 1.52 -10.40
CA ARG A 64 -16.90 1.21 -10.70
C ARG A 64 -15.82 1.49 -9.65
N ALA A 65 -16.16 1.81 -8.40
CA ALA A 65 -15.16 1.93 -7.32
C ALA A 65 -15.59 1.33 -5.96
N GLN A 66 -16.85 0.93 -5.79
CA GLN A 66 -17.45 0.73 -4.46
C GLN A 66 -17.06 -0.55 -3.71
N ASP A 67 -16.27 -1.44 -4.34
CA ASP A 67 -15.96 -2.74 -3.74
C ASP A 67 -14.55 -2.78 -3.16
N LEU A 68 -13.63 -1.91 -3.59
CA LEU A 68 -12.23 -1.95 -3.18
C LEU A 68 -12.09 -1.21 -1.83
N LEU A 69 -11.85 -1.96 -0.76
CA LEU A 69 -11.67 -1.41 0.58
C LEU A 69 -10.23 -0.96 0.85
N GLY A 70 -9.28 -1.52 0.11
CA GLY A 70 -7.87 -1.15 0.23
C GLY A 70 -6.97 -1.97 -0.67
N PHE A 71 -5.74 -1.49 -0.85
CA PHE A 71 -4.70 -2.23 -1.53
C PHE A 71 -3.32 -1.94 -0.95
N VAL A 72 -2.40 -2.86 -1.23
CA VAL A 72 -0.95 -2.67 -1.11
C VAL A 72 -0.31 -2.93 -2.46
N MET A 73 0.60 -2.04 -2.88
CA MET A 73 1.47 -2.23 -4.03
C MET A 73 2.92 -2.35 -3.56
N TRP A 74 3.60 -3.40 -3.98
CA TRP A 74 5.03 -3.57 -3.69
C TRP A 74 5.80 -4.15 -4.88
N ARG A 75 7.13 -4.05 -4.80
CA ARG A 75 8.06 -4.77 -5.67
C ARG A 75 9.09 -5.48 -4.81
N TYR A 76 9.67 -6.55 -5.35
CA TYR A 76 10.90 -7.09 -4.80
C TYR A 76 12.05 -6.28 -5.36
N ASP A 77 12.95 -5.86 -4.49
CA ASP A 77 14.09 -5.02 -4.81
C ASP A 77 15.24 -5.29 -3.83
N VAL A 78 16.34 -4.57 -3.99
CA VAL A 78 17.40 -4.45 -2.99
C VAL A 78 17.45 -3.01 -2.48
N ASP A 79 17.73 -2.83 -1.20
CA ASP A 79 17.87 -1.53 -0.57
C ASP A 79 19.23 -1.43 0.12
N GLU A 80 19.77 -0.21 0.22
CA GLU A 80 21.03 0.04 0.91
C GLU A 80 20.92 -0.39 2.38
N THR A 81 21.99 -0.91 2.95
CA THR A 81 22.00 -1.33 4.35
C THR A 81 23.25 -0.87 5.08
N ASN A 82 23.27 -1.05 6.39
CA ASN A 82 24.43 -0.78 7.23
C ASN A 82 24.47 -1.77 8.39
N ASN A 83 25.55 -1.72 9.17
CA ASN A 83 25.79 -2.65 10.28
C ASN A 83 24.76 -2.56 11.43
N ASP A 84 23.92 -1.52 11.47
CA ASP A 84 22.85 -1.39 12.46
C ASP A 84 21.53 -2.00 11.98
N ASP A 85 21.42 -2.40 10.71
CA ASP A 85 20.25 -3.10 10.20
C ASP A 85 20.23 -4.55 10.71
N ILE A 86 19.33 -4.81 11.65
CA ILE A 86 19.08 -6.14 12.19
C ILE A 86 18.69 -7.19 11.14
N CYS A 87 18.25 -6.74 9.96
CA CYS A 87 17.86 -7.60 8.87
C CYS A 87 19.01 -7.87 7.90
N ALA A 88 20.20 -7.30 8.09
CA ALA A 88 21.39 -7.49 7.27
C ALA A 88 22.46 -8.34 7.99
N ASP A 89 23.29 -9.05 7.23
CA ASP A 89 24.43 -9.79 7.76
C ASP A 89 25.68 -8.88 7.82
N PRO A 90 26.65 -9.15 8.72
CA PRO A 90 27.86 -8.35 8.79
C PRO A 90 28.60 -8.32 7.45
N GLY A 91 28.79 -7.11 6.90
CA GLY A 91 29.45 -6.89 5.60
C GLY A 91 28.51 -6.76 4.41
N ASP A 92 27.19 -6.84 4.60
CA ASP A 92 26.24 -6.50 3.55
C ASP A 92 26.20 -4.98 3.31
N ASP A 93 26.32 -4.56 2.04
CA ASP A 93 26.08 -3.18 1.60
C ASP A 93 24.63 -3.00 1.08
N MET A 94 23.98 -4.09 0.70
CA MET A 94 22.62 -4.15 0.17
C MET A 94 21.85 -5.32 0.78
N VAL A 95 20.52 -5.20 0.89
CA VAL A 95 19.67 -6.25 1.46
C VAL A 95 18.38 -6.41 0.64
N GLU A 96 17.89 -7.64 0.52
CA GLU A 96 16.68 -7.95 -0.22
C GLU A 96 15.42 -7.46 0.50
N VAL A 97 14.62 -6.65 -0.20
CA VAL A 97 13.42 -6.01 0.36
C VAL A 97 12.17 -6.26 -0.46
N SER A 98 11.03 -6.31 0.23
CA SER A 98 9.75 -5.97 -0.38
C SER A 98 9.49 -4.48 -0.20
N TYR A 99 9.77 -3.69 -1.22
CA TYR A 99 9.55 -2.25 -1.21
C TYR A 99 8.06 -1.95 -1.43
N CYS A 100 7.37 -1.54 -0.37
CA CYS A 100 5.98 -1.13 -0.39
C CYS A 100 5.89 0.32 -0.85
N TYR A 101 5.41 0.50 -2.09
CA TYR A 101 5.23 1.81 -2.71
C TYR A 101 3.94 2.48 -2.26
N GLU A 102 2.87 1.70 -2.11
CA GLU A 102 1.54 2.23 -1.78
C GLU A 102 0.84 1.31 -0.78
N VAL A 103 0.26 1.89 0.26
CA VAL A 103 -0.72 1.25 1.13
C VAL A 103 -1.91 2.19 1.28
N GLN A 104 -3.06 1.77 0.74
CA GLN A 104 -4.23 2.62 0.65
C GLN A 104 -5.43 1.91 1.26
N VAL A 105 -6.20 2.62 2.07
CA VAL A 105 -7.46 2.14 2.65
C VAL A 105 -8.54 3.18 2.40
N ASP A 106 -9.67 2.71 1.88
CA ASP A 106 -10.87 3.52 1.69
C ASP A 106 -11.28 4.16 3.03
N ALA A 107 -11.63 5.45 3.00
CA ALA A 107 -11.94 6.21 4.20
C ALA A 107 -13.05 5.56 5.06
N ALA A 108 -14.08 4.99 4.45
CA ALA A 108 -15.18 4.33 5.15
C ALA A 108 -14.79 2.96 5.73
N ALA A 109 -13.64 2.41 5.31
CA ALA A 109 -13.11 1.13 5.77
C ALA A 109 -11.99 1.26 6.82
N ARG A 110 -11.56 2.49 7.15
CA ARG A 110 -10.52 2.77 8.17
C ARG A 110 -11.02 2.41 9.58
N GLY A 111 -10.09 2.21 10.51
CA GLY A 111 -10.39 1.79 11.89
C GLY A 111 -10.82 0.32 12.04
N ARG A 112 -10.82 -0.45 10.95
CA ARG A 112 -11.22 -1.88 10.93
C ARG A 112 -10.04 -2.85 10.79
N GLN A 113 -8.83 -2.39 11.09
CA GLN A 113 -7.57 -3.16 10.99
C GLN A 113 -7.23 -3.71 9.59
N ILE A 114 -7.88 -3.21 8.54
CA ILE A 114 -7.62 -3.65 7.15
C ILE A 114 -6.18 -3.37 6.74
N GLY A 115 -5.66 -2.17 7.02
CA GLY A 115 -4.26 -1.81 6.75
C GLY A 115 -3.29 -2.75 7.48
N THR A 116 -3.50 -2.97 8.78
CA THR A 116 -2.71 -3.92 9.59
C THR A 116 -2.69 -5.32 9.00
N MET A 117 -3.86 -5.83 8.62
CA MET A 117 -3.98 -7.16 8.02
C MET A 117 -3.25 -7.24 6.68
N MET A 118 -3.38 -6.23 5.81
CA MET A 118 -2.68 -6.21 4.53
C MET A 118 -1.16 -6.20 4.72
N LEU A 119 -0.65 -5.41 5.65
CA LEU A 119 0.79 -5.33 5.94
C LEU A 119 1.32 -6.62 6.58
N ALA A 120 0.55 -7.26 7.46
CA ALA A 120 0.90 -8.56 8.03
C ALA A 120 0.95 -9.66 6.94
N ILE A 121 0.02 -9.62 5.99
CA ILE A 121 0.03 -10.52 4.84
C ILE A 121 1.26 -10.23 3.95
N LEU A 122 1.56 -8.96 3.67
CA LEU A 122 2.74 -8.59 2.90
C LEU A 122 4.01 -9.11 3.57
N GLU A 123 4.17 -8.93 4.88
CA GLU A 123 5.32 -9.43 5.64
C GLU A 123 5.47 -10.95 5.48
N HIS A 124 4.37 -11.70 5.61
CA HIS A 124 4.38 -13.15 5.42
C HIS A 124 4.77 -13.55 3.98
N LEU A 125 4.23 -12.87 2.98
CA LEU A 125 4.56 -13.09 1.58
C LEU A 125 6.02 -12.74 1.26
N SER A 126 6.55 -11.70 1.91
CA SER A 126 7.93 -11.24 1.74
C SER A 126 8.90 -12.30 2.24
N TRP A 127 8.66 -12.82 3.45
CA TRP A 127 9.46 -13.90 4.02
C TRP A 127 9.43 -15.18 3.15
N LYS A 128 8.24 -15.57 2.69
CA LYS A 128 8.09 -16.72 1.76
C LYS A 128 8.83 -16.54 0.44
N ALA A 129 9.04 -15.31 0.01
CA ALA A 129 9.77 -14.98 -1.21
C ALA A 129 11.29 -14.81 -1.00
N GLY A 130 11.80 -15.07 0.21
CA GLY A 130 13.21 -14.91 0.53
C GLY A 130 13.64 -13.45 0.74
N MET A 131 12.69 -12.53 0.92
CA MET A 131 13.00 -11.14 1.24
C MET A 131 13.27 -11.01 2.73
N ARG A 132 14.27 -10.19 3.09
CA ARG A 132 14.73 -10.05 4.47
C ARG A 132 13.95 -9.01 5.26
N LYS A 133 13.41 -7.98 4.58
CA LYS A 133 12.54 -6.97 5.20
C LYS A 133 11.46 -6.43 4.25
N VAL A 134 10.46 -5.77 4.82
CA VAL A 134 9.55 -4.87 4.10
C VAL A 134 10.05 -3.45 4.32
N ALA A 135 10.27 -2.71 3.23
CA ALA A 135 10.69 -1.31 3.27
C ALA A 135 9.55 -0.42 2.75
N LEU A 136 9.45 0.81 3.25
CA LEU A 136 8.52 1.82 2.75
C LEU A 136 9.05 3.21 3.09
N THR A 137 8.75 4.20 2.24
CA THR A 137 9.00 5.60 2.54
C THR A 137 7.70 6.23 3.02
N LEU A 138 7.76 6.97 4.14
CA LEU A 138 6.70 7.91 4.47
C LEU A 138 7.14 9.29 3.99
N GLU A 139 6.35 9.91 3.12
CA GLU A 139 6.57 11.33 2.81
C GLU A 139 6.28 12.15 4.07
N PRO A 140 7.24 12.95 4.56
CA PRO A 140 7.02 13.80 5.71
C PRO A 140 6.07 14.92 5.31
N PHE A 141 4.83 14.84 5.79
CA PHE A 141 3.78 15.82 5.56
C PHE A 141 4.16 17.24 6.01
N ILE A 142 5.24 17.44 6.80
CA ILE A 142 5.74 18.76 7.18
C ILE A 142 7.26 18.72 7.39
N GLY A 143 8.05 19.16 6.41
CA GLY A 143 9.36 19.79 6.64
C GLY A 143 10.53 18.95 7.20
N GLY A 144 10.72 17.70 6.81
CA GLY A 144 11.99 17.01 7.11
C GLY A 144 12.08 15.62 6.53
N ALA A 145 12.99 15.41 5.58
CA ALA A 145 13.25 14.13 4.92
C ALA A 145 13.24 12.95 5.91
N ALA A 146 12.53 11.88 5.56
CA ALA A 146 12.49 10.67 6.37
C ALA A 146 12.57 9.43 5.47
N THR A 147 13.79 9.09 5.06
CA THR A 147 14.14 7.68 4.83
C THR A 147 14.02 7.01 6.20
N SER A 148 12.94 6.26 6.44
CA SER A 148 12.71 5.60 7.72
C SER A 148 12.51 4.11 7.50
N TRP A 149 13.52 3.34 7.90
CA TRP A 149 13.38 1.92 8.20
C TRP A 149 12.26 1.74 9.23
N MET A 150 11.29 0.86 8.97
CA MET A 150 10.22 0.58 9.93
C MET A 150 10.03 -0.91 10.13
N GLN A 151 10.45 -1.39 11.30
CA GLN A 151 10.12 -2.71 11.80
C GLN A 151 8.64 -2.76 12.20
N ARG A 152 8.03 -3.96 12.19
CA ARG A 152 6.60 -4.26 12.43
C ARG A 152 5.90 -3.46 13.56
N ARG A 153 6.63 -3.03 14.61
CA ARG A 153 6.08 -2.18 15.68
C ARG A 153 5.90 -0.71 15.29
N GLN A 154 6.82 -0.13 14.51
CA GLN A 154 6.79 1.29 14.15
C GLN A 154 5.86 1.62 12.97
N ILE A 155 5.61 0.64 12.09
CA ILE A 155 4.61 0.76 11.01
C ILE A 155 3.22 1.02 11.60
N LEU A 156 2.90 0.38 12.73
CA LEU A 156 1.60 0.49 13.40
C LEU A 156 1.44 1.80 14.20
N ASP A 157 2.55 2.38 14.67
CA ASP A 157 2.53 3.60 15.49
C ASP A 157 2.50 4.91 14.65
N LYS A 158 2.98 4.89 13.39
CA LYS A 158 3.07 6.09 12.53
C LYS A 158 2.07 6.15 11.37
N LEU A 159 1.62 5.01 10.86
CA LEU A 159 0.37 4.99 10.10
C LEU A 159 -0.73 5.11 11.14
N TRP A 160 -1.54 6.17 11.13
CA TRP A 160 -2.72 6.30 11.99
C TRP A 160 -3.66 5.10 11.78
N ILE A 161 -3.38 4.02 12.49
CA ILE A 161 -4.22 2.86 12.70
C ILE A 161 -4.55 2.96 14.17
N PRO A 162 -5.77 3.36 14.56
CA PRO A 162 -6.10 3.50 15.96
C PRO A 162 -5.95 2.13 16.63
N THR A 163 -4.87 1.94 17.37
CA THR A 163 -4.79 0.92 18.40
C THR A 163 -5.72 1.37 19.51
N ILE A 164 -6.91 0.76 19.57
CA ILE A 164 -7.73 0.81 20.78
C ILE A 164 -6.98 -0.06 21.79
N SER A 165 -6.32 0.59 22.75
CA SER A 165 -5.95 -0.03 24.01
C SER A 165 -7.25 -0.42 24.71
N SER A 166 -7.45 -1.72 24.88
CA SER A 166 -8.43 -2.32 25.79
C SER A 166 -8.18 -1.91 27.23
#